data_AF-A0A7J9HS30-F1
#
_entry.id   AF-A0A7J9HS30-F1
#
_cell.length_a   1.000
_cell.length_b   1.000
_cell.length_c   1.000
_cell.angle_alpha   90.00
_cell.angle_beta   90.00
_cell.angle_gamma   90.00
#
_symmetry.space_group_name_H-M   'P 1'
#
loop_
_entity.id
_entity.type
_entity.pdbx_description
1 polymer ?
#
loop_
_entity_poly.entity_id
_entity_poly.type
_entity_poly.pdbx_seq_one_letter_code
_entity_poly.pdbx_strand_id
1 'polypeptide(L)'
;MLVGAYPFEDQADPRNFRKTIQRIMAVQYKIPDYVHISQDCKNLLSRIFVANPSRRITLKEIKNHPWFLKNLPRELIDTAQAAYYRSDNPTFSLQSIDEIMKIVEEARIPPPASVPVKGFGWGQDDDEEEDIDGEVKEDDEEDEYDKRVKEVHASGEYQIH
;
A
#
# COMPACT_ATOMS: atom_id res chain seq x y z
N MET A 1 16.60 4.42 -2.70
CA MET A 1 17.02 5.67 -3.36
C MET A 1 18.42 6.12 -2.95
N LEU A 2 18.69 6.50 -1.69
CA LEU A 2 20.01 7.04 -1.29
C LEU A 2 21.13 5.99 -1.17
N VAL A 3 20.83 4.80 -0.64
CA VAL A 3 21.82 3.72 -0.39
C VAL A 3 21.72 2.58 -1.42
N GLY A 4 20.57 2.45 -2.10
CA GLY A 4 20.30 1.36 -3.04
C GLY A 4 19.85 0.04 -2.41
N ALA A 5 19.69 -0.01 -1.09
CA ALA A 5 19.20 -1.18 -0.35
C ALA A 5 18.21 -0.77 0.75
N TYR A 6 17.46 -1.74 1.28
CA TYR A 6 16.55 -1.52 2.40
C TYR A 6 17.31 -1.35 3.73
N PRO A 7 16.85 -0.44 4.62
CA PRO A 7 17.61 -0.06 5.81
C PRO A 7 17.71 -1.14 6.90
N PHE A 8 16.77 -2.09 6.94
CA PHE A 8 16.69 -3.10 8.01
C PHE A 8 16.96 -4.52 7.51
N GLU A 9 17.12 -4.72 6.21
CA GLU A 9 17.33 -6.03 5.63
C GLU A 9 18.78 -6.50 5.83
N ASP A 10 18.98 -7.82 5.93
CA ASP A 10 20.31 -8.38 5.92
C ASP A 10 20.82 -8.55 4.49
N GLN A 11 21.88 -7.81 4.14
CA GLN A 11 22.47 -7.90 2.80
C GLN A 11 23.07 -9.29 2.51
N ALA A 12 23.45 -10.04 3.55
CA ALA A 12 23.97 -11.40 3.38
C ALA A 12 22.86 -12.47 3.28
N ASP A 13 21.69 -12.20 3.85
CA ASP A 13 20.55 -13.12 3.86
C ASP A 13 19.21 -12.36 3.71
N PRO A 14 18.87 -11.91 2.49
CA PRO A 14 17.67 -11.11 2.19
C PRO A 14 16.35 -11.78 2.60
N ARG A 15 16.31 -13.12 2.60
CA ARG A 15 15.10 -13.90 2.86
C ARG A 15 14.83 -14.08 4.36
N ASN A 16 15.71 -13.57 5.22
CA ASN A 16 15.57 -13.70 6.67
C ASN A 16 14.66 -12.63 7.27
N PHE A 17 13.35 -12.81 7.08
CA PHE A 17 12.34 -11.88 7.61
C PHE A 17 12.41 -11.74 9.13
N ARG A 18 12.74 -12.81 9.85
CA ARG A 18 12.89 -12.77 11.32
C ARG A 18 13.95 -11.75 11.74
N LYS A 19 15.10 -11.74 11.08
CA LYS A 19 16.19 -10.79 11.36
C LYS A 19 15.82 -9.37 10.95
N THR A 20 15.14 -9.20 9.82
CA THR A 20 14.63 -7.90 9.37
C THR A 20 13.65 -7.29 10.38
N ILE A 21 12.68 -8.07 10.88
CA ILE A 21 11.71 -7.62 11.89
C ILE A 21 12.43 -7.22 13.19
N GLN A 22 13.40 -8.01 13.64
CA GLN A 22 14.19 -7.67 14.84
C GLN A 22 14.92 -6.32 14.67
N ARG A 23 15.51 -6.08 13.50
CA ARG A 23 16.17 -4.81 13.19
C ARG A 23 15.21 -3.62 13.11
N ILE A 24 14.01 -3.82 12.56
CA ILE A 24 12.95 -2.79 12.54
C ILE A 24 12.58 -2.39 13.97
N MET A 25 12.28 -3.38 14.83
CA MET A 25 11.86 -3.13 16.21
C MET A 25 12.96 -2.44 17.03
N ALA A 26 14.22 -2.79 16.78
CA ALA A 26 15.38 -2.18 17.41
C ALA A 26 15.88 -0.89 16.72
N VAL A 27 15.24 -0.47 15.61
CA VAL A 27 15.65 0.68 14.78
C VAL A 27 17.13 0.60 14.38
N GLN A 28 17.57 -0.61 14.01
CA GLN A 28 18.96 -0.87 13.63
C GLN A 28 19.14 -0.72 12.12
N TYR A 29 19.63 0.44 11.71
CA TYR A 29 20.06 0.71 10.34
C TYR A 29 21.44 1.39 10.35
N LYS A 30 22.22 1.22 9.28
CA LYS A 30 23.49 1.92 9.08
C LYS A 30 23.52 2.50 7.67
N ILE A 31 23.97 3.74 7.55
CA ILE A 31 24.34 4.32 6.25
C ILE A 31 25.79 3.92 5.98
N PRO A 32 26.09 3.20 4.89
CA PRO A 32 27.45 2.78 4.59
C PRO A 32 28.40 3.96 4.37
N ASP A 33 29.68 3.77 4.69
CA ASP A 33 30.68 4.86 4.70
C ASP A 33 30.99 5.41 3.29
N TYR A 34 30.76 4.60 2.25
CA TYR A 34 30.87 5.02 0.85
C TYR A 34 29.71 5.94 0.39
N VAL A 35 28.63 6.03 1.17
CA VAL A 35 27.46 6.86 0.83
C VAL A 35 27.57 8.22 1.51
N HIS A 36 27.91 9.24 0.72
CA HIS A 36 27.99 10.61 1.21
C HIS A 36 26.61 11.29 1.14
N ILE A 37 26.01 11.54 2.31
CA ILE A 37 24.80 12.35 2.43
C ILE A 37 25.00 13.52 3.38
N SER A 38 24.33 14.63 3.08
CA SER A 38 24.34 15.84 3.90
C SER A 38 23.86 15.60 5.33
N GLN A 39 24.30 16.42 6.28
CA GLN A 39 23.89 16.33 7.67
C GLN A 39 22.37 16.49 7.84
N ASP A 40 21.74 17.38 7.08
CA ASP A 40 20.29 17.58 7.12
C ASP A 40 19.54 16.31 6.67
N CYS A 41 20.08 15.58 5.69
CA CYS A 41 19.51 14.29 5.26
C CYS A 41 19.58 13.26 6.38
N LYS A 42 20.74 13.14 7.05
CA LYS A 42 20.93 12.25 8.21
C LYS A 42 19.97 12.62 9.34
N ASN A 43 19.80 13.92 9.60
CA ASN A 43 18.87 14.42 10.60
C ASN A 43 17.43 14.01 10.26
N LEU A 44 16.99 14.22 9.03
CA LEU A 44 15.65 13.83 8.58
C LEU A 44 15.42 12.32 8.76
N LEU A 45 16.34 11.47 8.29
CA LEU A 45 16.24 10.02 8.43
C LEU A 45 16.16 9.59 9.90
N SER A 46 16.96 10.21 10.78
CA SER A 46 16.93 9.90 12.22
C SER A 46 15.60 10.25 12.90
N ARG A 47 14.87 11.25 12.38
CA ARG A 47 13.54 11.62 12.90
C ARG A 47 12.40 10.78 12.29
N ILE A 48 12.61 10.17 11.13
CA ILE A 48 11.68 9.24 10.49
C ILE A 48 11.79 7.85 11.11
N PHE A 49 13.01 7.32 11.24
CA PHE A 49 13.26 6.02 11.84
C PHE A 49 13.28 6.14 13.36
N VAL A 50 12.08 6.28 13.94
CA VAL A 50 11.84 6.31 15.39
C VAL A 50 10.82 5.23 15.74
N ALA A 51 11.17 4.38 16.73
CA ALA A 51 10.33 3.26 17.17
C ALA A 51 8.96 3.74 17.66
N ASN A 52 8.95 4.74 18.54
CA ASN A 52 7.71 5.32 19.07
C ASN A 52 7.05 6.23 18.02
N PRO A 53 5.83 5.89 17.52
CA PRO A 53 5.14 6.69 16.51
C PRO A 53 4.83 8.12 16.97
N SER A 54 4.49 8.33 18.23
CA SER A 54 4.16 9.65 18.79
C SER A 54 5.36 10.60 18.84
N ARG A 55 6.59 10.07 18.74
CA ARG A 55 7.83 10.86 18.67
C ARG A 55 8.37 11.00 17.24
N ARG A 56 7.77 10.29 16.28
CA ARG A 56 8.18 10.29 14.87
C ARG A 56 7.81 11.63 14.24
N ILE A 57 8.67 12.16 13.38
CA ILE A 57 8.39 13.39 12.65
C ILE A 57 7.10 13.28 11.84
N THR A 58 6.27 14.32 11.92
CA THR A 58 5.02 14.42 11.18
C THR A 58 5.27 14.89 9.74
N LEU A 59 4.32 14.64 8.83
CA LEU A 59 4.43 15.11 7.45
C LEU A 59 4.57 16.65 7.36
N LYS A 60 3.85 17.39 8.22
CA LYS A 60 3.96 18.85 8.30
C LYS A 60 5.38 19.29 8.66
N GLU A 61 6.03 18.61 9.59
CA GLU A 61 7.42 18.91 9.95
C GLU A 61 8.40 18.51 8.86
N ILE A 62 8.17 17.40 8.14
CA ILE A 62 8.97 16.99 6.97
C ILE A 62 8.92 18.08 5.89
N LYS A 63 7.72 18.58 5.56
CA LYS A 63 7.54 19.66 4.56
C LYS A 63 8.28 20.95 4.94
N ASN A 64 8.51 21.18 6.23
CA ASN A 64 9.27 22.33 6.73
C ASN A 64 10.74 22.01 7.01
N HIS A 65 11.19 20.78 6.77
CA HIS A 65 12.55 20.36 7.07
C HIS A 65 13.55 20.97 6.07
N PRO A 66 14.72 21.49 6.51
CA PRO A 66 15.69 22.14 5.62
C PRO A 66 16.11 21.29 4.42
N TRP A 67 16.29 19.98 4.64
CA TRP A 67 16.61 19.05 3.56
C TRP A 67 15.51 18.93 2.49
N PHE A 68 14.23 18.99 2.88
CA PHE A 68 13.09 18.89 1.96
C PHE A 68 12.87 20.18 1.17
N LEU A 69 13.05 21.33 1.83
CA LEU A 69 12.90 22.65 1.22
C LEU A 69 14.03 23.00 0.24
N LYS A 70 15.19 22.34 0.35
CA LYS A 70 16.34 22.60 -0.51
C LYS A 70 16.03 22.24 -1.95
N ASN A 71 16.06 23.25 -2.83
CA ASN A 71 15.75 23.13 -4.25
C ASN A 71 14.34 22.59 -4.54
N LEU A 72 13.38 22.82 -3.63
CA LEU A 72 11.99 22.43 -3.86
C LEU A 72 11.39 23.29 -5.00
N PRO A 73 10.91 22.69 -6.10
CA PRO A 73 10.25 23.41 -7.18
C PRO A 73 9.05 24.20 -6.66
N ARG A 74 8.85 25.41 -7.21
CA ARG A 74 7.81 26.34 -6.74
C ARG A 74 6.40 25.78 -6.91
N GLU A 75 6.21 24.93 -7.92
CA GLU A 75 4.97 24.25 -8.26
C GLU A 75 4.56 23.24 -7.19
N LEU A 76 5.52 22.70 -6.44
CA LEU A 76 5.31 21.71 -5.38
C LEU A 76 5.11 22.33 -3.99
N ILE A 77 5.18 23.65 -3.88
CA ILE A 77 4.87 24.35 -2.63
C ILE A 77 3.36 24.24 -2.39
N ASP A 78 2.95 24.01 -1.14
CA ASP A 78 1.55 23.79 -0.74
C ASP A 78 0.59 24.85 -1.31
N THR A 79 1.03 26.11 -1.44
CA THR A 79 0.23 27.20 -2.02
C THR A 79 -0.02 27.03 -3.53
N ALA A 80 0.96 26.51 -4.28
CA ALA A 80 0.83 26.22 -5.69
C ALA A 80 0.01 24.95 -5.93
N GLN A 81 0.21 23.92 -5.09
CA GLN A 81 -0.60 22.69 -5.13
C GLN A 81 -2.07 22.94 -4.79
N ALA A 82 -2.36 23.80 -3.81
CA ALA A 82 -3.73 24.17 -3.45
C ALA A 82 -4.47 24.90 -4.60
N ALA A 83 -3.74 25.65 -5.44
CA ALA A 83 -4.30 26.23 -6.65
C ALA A 83 -4.59 25.17 -7.73
N TYR A 84 -3.76 24.13 -7.81
CA TYR A 84 -3.93 23.03 -8.75
C TYR A 84 -5.13 22.14 -8.39
N TYR A 85 -5.28 21.75 -7.11
CA TYR A 85 -6.39 20.93 -6.60
C TYR A 85 -7.65 21.72 -6.22
N ARG A 86 -7.77 22.99 -6.63
CA ARG A 86 -9.05 23.70 -6.48
C ARG A 86 -10.11 22.93 -7.26
N SER A 87 -11.24 22.63 -6.61
CA SER A 87 -12.40 21.95 -7.17
C SER A 87 -12.90 22.55 -8.48
N ASP A 88 -12.58 23.83 -8.70
CA ASP A 88 -13.02 24.62 -9.83
C ASP A 88 -12.03 24.57 -11.00
N ASN A 89 -11.01 23.70 -10.92
CA ASN A 89 -10.02 23.53 -11.97
C ASN A 89 -10.44 22.35 -12.87
N PRO A 90 -11.04 22.60 -14.05
CA PRO A 90 -11.62 21.57 -14.92
C PRO A 90 -10.60 20.62 -15.57
N THR A 91 -9.32 20.69 -15.16
CA THR A 91 -8.22 19.89 -15.71
C THR A 91 -8.11 18.50 -15.09
N PHE A 92 -8.69 18.24 -13.91
CA PHE A 92 -8.37 17.03 -13.14
C PHE A 92 -9.30 15.82 -13.39
N SER A 93 -10.58 16.06 -13.71
CA SER A 93 -11.49 15.06 -14.28
C SER A 93 -12.76 15.76 -14.75
N LEU A 94 -13.19 15.48 -15.97
CA LEU A 94 -14.48 15.95 -16.49
C LEU A 94 -15.64 15.06 -16.01
N GLN A 95 -15.35 13.87 -15.48
CA GLN A 95 -16.38 12.93 -15.03
C GLN A 95 -16.86 13.30 -13.63
N SER A 96 -18.19 13.38 -13.48
CA SER A 96 -18.81 13.56 -12.16
C SER A 96 -18.70 12.28 -11.33
N ILE A 97 -18.85 12.41 -10.01
CA ILE A 97 -18.88 11.25 -9.09
C ILE A 97 -19.98 10.27 -9.52
N ASP A 98 -21.14 10.79 -9.96
CA ASP A 98 -22.26 9.96 -10.40
C ASP A 98 -21.93 9.18 -11.69
N GLU A 99 -21.22 9.79 -12.63
CA GLU A 99 -20.77 9.13 -13.85
C GLU A 99 -19.74 8.03 -13.55
N ILE A 100 -18.80 8.30 -12.64
CA ILE A 100 -17.81 7.31 -12.18
C ILE A 100 -18.54 6.10 -11.55
N MET A 101 -19.49 6.35 -10.65
CA MET A 101 -20.24 5.27 -9.99
C MET A 101 -21.08 4.47 -10.99
N LYS A 102 -21.69 5.13 -11.98
CA LYS A 102 -22.42 4.47 -13.05
C LYS A 102 -21.54 3.52 -13.86
N ILE A 103 -20.33 3.96 -14.24
CA ILE A 103 -19.37 3.11 -14.97
C ILE A 103 -18.97 1.90 -14.12
N VAL A 104 -18.75 2.10 -12.81
CA VAL A 104 -18.41 1.00 -11.88
C VAL A 104 -19.54 -0.01 -11.76
N GLU A 105 -20.80 0.44 -11.70
CA GLU A 105 -21.97 -0.43 -11.68
C GLU A 105 -22.14 -1.21 -12.98
N GLU A 106 -21.94 -0.56 -14.13
CA GLU A 106 -21.99 -1.20 -15.45
C GLU A 106 -20.90 -2.26 -15.60
N ALA A 107 -19.67 -1.98 -15.14
CA ALA A 107 -18.54 -2.89 -15.22
C ALA A 107 -18.66 -4.16 -14.35
N ARG A 108 -19.62 -4.21 -13.42
CA ARG A 108 -19.93 -5.44 -12.66
C ARG A 108 -20.66 -6.49 -13.50
N ILE A 109 -21.23 -6.09 -14.64
CA ILE A 109 -21.96 -6.98 -15.53
C ILE A 109 -20.98 -7.48 -16.59
N PRO A 110 -20.59 -8.78 -16.60
CA PRO A 110 -19.74 -9.30 -17.67
C PRO A 110 -20.49 -9.17 -19.00
N PRO A 111 -19.77 -8.88 -20.11
CA PRO A 111 -20.41 -8.84 -21.41
C PRO A 111 -21.04 -10.21 -21.70
N PRO A 112 -22.23 -10.25 -22.34
CA PRO A 112 -22.79 -11.52 -22.80
C PRO A 112 -21.75 -12.17 -23.71
N ALA A 113 -21.45 -13.45 -23.44
CA ALA A 113 -20.48 -14.22 -24.22
C ALA A 113 -20.76 -14.00 -25.71
N SER A 114 -19.82 -13.35 -26.40
CA SER A 114 -19.95 -13.14 -27.83
C SER A 114 -20.05 -14.50 -28.48
N VAL A 115 -21.13 -14.71 -29.24
CA VAL A 115 -21.28 -15.77 -30.23
C VAL A 115 -19.91 -16.14 -30.79
N PRO A 116 -19.51 -17.42 -30.80
CA PRO A 116 -18.16 -17.78 -31.20
C PRO A 116 -17.95 -17.26 -32.63
N VAL A 117 -17.04 -16.29 -32.77
CA VAL A 117 -16.49 -15.97 -34.08
C VAL A 117 -15.73 -17.22 -34.49
N LYS A 118 -16.30 -17.97 -35.43
CA LYS A 118 -15.68 -19.15 -36.04
C LYS A 118 -14.30 -18.74 -36.57
N GLY A 119 -13.25 -18.95 -35.78
CA GLY A 119 -11.87 -18.56 -36.10
C GLY A 119 -11.03 -18.00 -34.95
N PHE A 120 -11.59 -17.64 -33.79
CA PHE A 120 -10.80 -17.29 -32.59
C PHE A 120 -11.07 -18.31 -31.48
N GLY A 121 -10.06 -19.16 -31.24
CA GLY A 121 -10.12 -20.31 -30.34
C GLY A 121 -10.07 -19.94 -28.86
N TRP A 122 -11.16 -19.38 -28.35
CA TRP A 122 -11.48 -19.35 -26.93
C TRP A 122 -12.95 -19.73 -26.77
N GLY A 123 -13.23 -21.01 -26.95
CA GLY A 123 -14.58 -21.54 -26.89
C GLY A 123 -14.60 -23.05 -27.03
N GLN A 124 -14.36 -23.70 -25.89
CA GLN A 124 -15.00 -24.94 -25.45
C GLN A 124 -14.55 -26.25 -26.11
N ASP A 125 -13.75 -27.00 -25.34
CA ASP A 125 -13.75 -28.46 -25.23
C ASP A 125 -13.38 -28.71 -23.75
N ASP A 126 -13.94 -29.60 -22.94
CA ASP A 126 -15.11 -30.45 -22.97
C ASP A 126 -15.31 -30.85 -21.49
N ASP A 127 -16.54 -31.17 -21.11
CA ASP A 127 -16.85 -31.85 -19.85
C ASP A 127 -16.20 -33.26 -19.88
N GLU A 128 -14.94 -33.39 -19.46
CA GLU A 128 -14.36 -34.66 -19.04
C GLU A 128 -14.39 -34.72 -17.51
N GLU A 129 -15.39 -35.44 -16.98
CA GLU A 129 -15.35 -35.93 -15.60
C GLU A 129 -14.16 -36.88 -15.44
N GLU A 130 -13.05 -36.39 -14.88
CA GLU A 130 -12.06 -37.24 -14.23
C GLU A 130 -12.36 -37.31 -12.72
N ASP A 131 -12.91 -38.45 -12.29
CA ASP A 131 -12.94 -38.89 -10.91
C ASP A 131 -11.51 -38.91 -10.32
N ILE A 132 -11.15 -37.87 -9.57
CA ILE A 132 -9.99 -37.87 -8.67
C ILE A 132 -10.52 -37.84 -7.24
N ASP A 133 -10.71 -39.04 -6.69
CA ASP A 133 -10.86 -39.27 -5.26
C ASP A 133 -9.56 -38.84 -4.55
N GLY A 134 -9.62 -37.67 -3.92
CA GLY A 134 -8.56 -37.14 -3.08
C GLY A 134 -9.21 -36.30 -1.99
N GLU A 135 -9.51 -36.93 -0.85
CA GLU A 135 -9.96 -36.28 0.39
C GLU A 135 -9.09 -35.04 0.70
N VAL A 136 -9.59 -33.85 0.35
CA VAL A 136 -9.09 -32.59 0.90
C VAL A 136 -9.83 -32.39 2.22
N LYS A 137 -9.11 -32.55 3.32
CA LYS A 137 -9.58 -32.09 4.63
C LYS A 137 -9.69 -30.58 4.57
N GLU A 138 -10.92 -30.07 4.58
CA GLU A 138 -11.20 -28.68 4.89
C GLU A 138 -10.77 -28.43 6.35
N ASP A 139 -9.65 -27.74 6.53
CA ASP A 139 -9.32 -27.16 7.83
C ASP A 139 -10.24 -25.94 8.02
N ASP A 140 -11.22 -26.11 8.91
CA ASP A 140 -12.22 -25.12 9.39
C ASP A 140 -11.58 -23.89 10.08
N GLU A 141 -10.76 -23.10 9.39
CA GLU A 141 -10.18 -21.86 9.95
C GLU A 141 -11.01 -20.60 9.65
N GLU A 142 -12.06 -20.69 8.83
CA GLU A 142 -12.90 -19.53 8.45
C GLU A 142 -13.89 -19.10 9.56
N ASP A 143 -14.20 -20.00 10.50
CA ASP A 143 -15.21 -19.77 11.56
C ASP A 143 -14.74 -18.87 12.71
N GLU A 144 -13.43 -18.82 13.00
CA GLU A 144 -12.94 -18.11 14.21
C GLU A 144 -13.00 -16.58 14.04
N TYR A 145 -12.73 -16.10 12.82
CA TYR A 145 -12.75 -14.66 12.54
C TYR A 145 -14.18 -14.11 12.61
N ASP A 146 -15.12 -14.81 11.97
CA ASP A 146 -16.52 -14.41 11.90
C ASP A 146 -17.21 -14.49 13.27
N LYS A 147 -16.79 -15.46 14.10
CA LYS A 147 -17.23 -15.59 15.49
C LYS A 147 -16.71 -14.45 16.38
N ARG A 148 -15.43 -14.07 16.25
CA ARG A 148 -14.87 -12.93 17.00
C ARG A 148 -15.51 -11.61 16.61
N VAL A 149 -15.78 -11.41 15.32
CA VAL A 149 -16.46 -10.20 14.83
C VAL A 149 -17.86 -10.08 15.45
N LYS A 150 -18.63 -11.17 15.48
CA LYS A 150 -19.97 -11.20 16.10
C LYS A 150 -19.93 -10.96 17.61
N GLU A 151 -18.96 -11.52 18.33
CA GLU A 151 -18.79 -11.29 19.77
C GLU A 151 -18.46 -9.82 20.10
N VAL A 152 -17.58 -9.18 19.33
CA VAL A 152 -17.21 -7.77 19.54
C VAL A 152 -18.39 -6.84 19.24
N HIS A 153 -19.19 -7.14 18.22
CA HIS A 153 -20.41 -6.39 17.95
C HIS A 153 -21.49 -6.59 19.03
N ALA A 154 -21.54 -7.76 19.67
CA ALA A 154 -22.49 -8.07 20.73
C ALA A 154 -22.09 -7.53 22.11
N SER A 155 -20.79 -7.40 22.40
CA SER A 155 -20.29 -6.93 23.70
C SER A 155 -20.33 -5.41 23.87
N GLY A 156 -20.45 -4.64 22.77
CA GLY A 156 -20.60 -3.18 22.82
C GLY A 156 -19.39 -2.42 23.37
N GLU A 157 -18.26 -3.08 23.62
CA GLU A 157 -17.04 -2.45 24.11
C GLU A 157 -16.15 -1.99 22.95
N TYR A 158 -16.24 -0.71 22.61
CA TYR A 158 -15.23 -0.03 21.80
C TYR A 158 -14.17 0.56 22.74
N GLN A 159 -13.10 -0.20 23.07
CA GLN A 159 -11.91 0.43 23.63
C GLN A 159 -11.19 1.20 22.53
N ILE A 160 -11.48 2.50 22.45
CA ILE A 160 -10.63 3.47 21.78
C ILE A 160 -9.64 3.99 22.83
N HIS A 161 -8.36 3.70 22.64
CA HIS A 161 -7.27 4.40 23.30
C HIS A 161 -6.31 4.97 22.25
#